data_AF-A0A2L0AA67-F1
#
_entry.id   AF-A0A2L0AA67-F1
#
_cell.length_a   1.000
_cell.length_b   1.000
_cell.length_c   1.000
_cell.angle_alpha   90.00
_cell.angle_beta   90.00
_cell.angle_gamma   90.00
#
_symmetry.space_group_name_H-M   'P 1'
#
loop_
_entity.id
_entity.type
_entity.pdbx_description
1 polymer ?
#
loop_
_entity_poly.entity_id
_entity_poly.type
_entity_poly.pdbx_seq_one_letter_code
_entity_poly.pdbx_strand_id
1 'polypeptide(L)'
;MSLLSIMSTLTNGSTSTGSSAITATQARLAIAQAAKEKAAGNSADSATISASGLLAQANQADRAKEFGALAQETRAALDKQYASGKKDAEVNALSGRALASIVLNEGGKFSHEEQAAARSEMKARERDVLTSALSSGMSVATLASYGKTLAENYDAKSPEERRVLGYTPQTRLNAARMASTSSTSLFDQLD
;
A
#
# COMPACT_ATOMS: atom_id res chain seq x y z
N MET A 1 -50.15 -2.74 -44.82
CA MET A 1 -48.95 -3.55 -45.13
C MET A 1 -47.73 -2.63 -45.01
N SER A 2 -47.09 -2.58 -43.84
CA SER A 2 -45.83 -1.87 -43.65
C SER A 2 -44.82 -2.86 -43.11
N LEU A 3 -43.90 -3.26 -43.99
CA LEU A 3 -42.66 -3.94 -43.68
C LEU A 3 -41.63 -2.83 -43.39
N LEU A 4 -40.85 -2.93 -42.32
CA LEU A 4 -39.39 -2.74 -42.29
C LEU A 4 -38.88 -2.66 -40.84
N SER A 5 -38.00 -3.61 -40.54
CA SER A 5 -36.78 -3.48 -39.73
C SER A 5 -36.84 -3.32 -38.20
N ILE A 6 -36.87 -4.50 -37.59
CA ILE A 6 -36.15 -4.93 -36.39
C ILE A 6 -34.64 -4.65 -36.51
N MET A 7 -33.98 -4.41 -35.36
CA MET A 7 -32.53 -4.27 -35.09
C MET A 7 -31.90 -2.87 -35.22
N SER A 8 -31.47 -2.30 -34.09
CA SER A 8 -30.06 -2.45 -33.71
C SER A 8 -29.85 -2.04 -32.25
N THR A 9 -29.58 -3.04 -31.40
CA THR A 9 -28.75 -2.88 -30.21
C THR A 9 -27.30 -2.68 -30.66
N LEU A 10 -26.73 -1.49 -30.46
CA LEU A 10 -25.28 -1.29 -30.38
C LEU A 10 -25.01 -1.07 -28.89
N THR A 11 -24.50 -2.02 -28.09
CA THR A 11 -23.17 -2.65 -28.13
C THR A 11 -22.09 -1.69 -28.63
N ASN A 12 -21.58 -0.87 -27.71
CA ASN A 12 -20.31 -0.19 -27.87
C ASN A 12 -19.25 -0.97 -27.08
N GLY A 13 -18.62 -1.93 -27.75
CA GLY A 13 -17.38 -2.52 -27.30
C GLY A 13 -16.25 -1.51 -27.49
N SER A 14 -15.76 -0.97 -26.39
CA SER A 14 -14.43 -0.34 -26.33
C SER A 14 -13.54 -1.25 -25.50
N THR A 15 -12.73 -2.04 -26.21
CA THR A 15 -11.53 -2.66 -25.66
C THR A 15 -10.56 -1.56 -25.24
N SER A 16 -10.58 -1.19 -23.96
CA SER A 16 -9.45 -0.51 -23.31
C SER A 16 -8.82 -1.48 -22.33
N THR A 17 -7.77 -2.15 -22.79
CA THR A 17 -6.80 -2.88 -21.98
C THR A 17 -6.07 -1.87 -21.09
N GLY A 18 -6.68 -1.52 -19.96
CA GLY A 18 -6.18 -0.45 -19.10
C GLY A 18 -7.16 -0.03 -18.01
N SER A 19 -7.89 -0.96 -17.39
CA SER A 19 -8.84 -0.58 -16.33
C SER A 19 -8.93 -1.55 -15.15
N SER A 20 -8.28 -2.70 -15.14
CA SER A 20 -8.38 -3.59 -13.95
C SER A 20 -7.59 -3.06 -12.75
N ALA A 21 -6.43 -2.46 -12.98
CA ALA A 21 -5.62 -1.85 -11.92
C ALA A 21 -6.22 -0.53 -11.42
N ILE A 22 -6.77 0.30 -12.33
CA ILE A 22 -7.40 1.58 -11.97
C ILE A 22 -8.69 1.34 -11.19
N THR A 23 -9.51 0.36 -11.59
CA THR A 23 -10.73 -0.01 -10.85
C THR A 23 -10.41 -0.64 -9.49
N ALA A 24 -9.36 -1.46 -9.36
CA ALA A 24 -8.96 -2.05 -8.08
C ALA A 24 -8.39 -0.99 -7.11
N THR A 25 -7.55 -0.08 -7.60
CA THR A 25 -7.00 1.02 -6.78
C THR A 25 -8.09 2.04 -6.42
N GLN A 26 -9.00 2.37 -7.34
CA GLN A 26 -10.12 3.28 -7.08
C GLN A 26 -11.16 2.66 -6.13
N ALA A 27 -11.41 1.36 -6.21
CA ALA A 27 -12.23 0.64 -5.23
C ALA A 27 -11.58 0.63 -3.84
N ARG A 28 -10.26 0.43 -3.75
CA ARG A 28 -9.52 0.49 -2.47
C ARG A 28 -9.48 1.90 -1.89
N LEU A 29 -9.38 2.93 -2.74
CA LEU A 29 -9.39 4.33 -2.31
C LEU A 29 -10.79 4.78 -1.86
N ALA A 30 -11.84 4.35 -2.55
CA ALA A 30 -13.23 4.58 -2.13
C ALA A 30 -13.55 3.88 -0.79
N ILE A 31 -13.01 2.67 -0.56
CA ILE A 31 -13.11 1.97 0.73
C ILE A 31 -12.34 2.72 1.83
N ALA A 32 -11.17 3.30 1.51
CA ALA A 32 -10.39 4.10 2.46
C ALA A 32 -11.04 5.46 2.78
N GLN A 33 -11.69 6.09 1.80
CA GLN A 33 -12.43 7.35 2.00
C GLN A 33 -13.73 7.13 2.80
N ALA A 34 -14.49 6.07 2.51
CA ALA A 34 -15.65 5.66 3.30
C ALA A 34 -15.29 5.29 4.75
N ALA A 35 -14.09 4.75 4.99
CA ALA A 35 -13.58 4.47 6.33
C ALA A 35 -13.23 5.75 7.13
N LYS A 36 -12.86 6.83 6.45
CA LYS A 36 -12.55 8.12 7.09
C LYS A 36 -13.81 8.87 7.52
N GLU A 37 -14.91 8.71 6.78
CA GLU A 37 -16.23 9.27 7.12
C GLU A 37 -16.94 8.47 8.22
N LYS A 38 -16.73 7.14 8.30
CA LYS A 38 -17.34 6.27 9.33
C LYS A 38 -16.69 6.37 10.72
N ALA A 39 -15.50 6.97 10.82
CA ALA A 39 -14.82 7.21 12.11
C ALA A 39 -15.48 8.32 12.97
N ALA A 40 -16.49 9.02 12.45
CA ALA A 40 -17.23 10.06 13.17
C ALA A 40 -18.52 9.56 13.85
N GLY A 41 -18.88 8.27 13.78
CA GLY A 41 -20.13 7.75 14.34
C GLY A 41 -20.01 6.35 14.94
N ASN A 42 -20.06 6.26 16.27
CA ASN A 42 -20.11 5.00 17.02
C ASN A 42 -21.45 4.25 16.80
N SER A 43 -21.39 2.99 16.36
CA SER A 43 -22.21 1.89 16.93
C SER A 43 -21.81 0.55 16.32
N ALA A 44 -21.57 -0.41 17.21
CA ALA A 44 -21.13 -1.76 16.93
C ALA A 44 -22.32 -2.63 16.48
N ASP A 45 -22.33 -3.07 15.22
CA ASP A 45 -22.85 -4.38 14.80
C ASP A 45 -22.41 -4.62 13.34
N SER A 46 -21.77 -5.75 13.05
CA SER A 46 -21.14 -6.06 11.75
C SER A 46 -20.19 -4.96 11.23
N ALA A 47 -19.12 -4.68 11.97
CA ALA A 47 -17.97 -4.03 11.37
C ALA A 47 -17.35 -5.00 10.36
N THR A 48 -17.79 -4.95 9.11
CA THR A 48 -17.02 -5.54 8.00
C THR A 48 -15.65 -4.88 8.07
N ILE A 49 -14.69 -5.56 8.71
CA ILE A 49 -13.35 -5.02 8.86
C ILE A 49 -12.83 -4.89 7.43
N SER A 50 -12.68 -3.65 6.97
CA SER A 50 -12.16 -3.39 5.64
C SER A 50 -10.80 -4.07 5.49
N ALA A 51 -10.43 -4.45 4.27
CA ALA A 51 -9.12 -5.07 4.02
C ALA A 51 -7.96 -4.20 4.54
N SER A 52 -8.13 -2.87 4.51
CA SER A 52 -7.20 -1.91 5.11
C SER A 52 -7.18 -1.95 6.65
N GLY A 53 -8.33 -2.17 7.29
CA GLY A 53 -8.43 -2.35 8.75
C GLY A 53 -7.74 -3.63 9.23
N LEU A 54 -7.91 -4.74 8.51
CA LEU A 54 -7.21 -6.00 8.80
C LEU A 54 -5.69 -5.84 8.64
N LEU A 55 -5.26 -5.15 7.59
CA LEU A 55 -3.84 -4.90 7.36
C LEU A 55 -3.24 -4.00 8.45
N ALA A 56 -3.96 -2.95 8.87
CA ALA A 56 -3.53 -2.08 9.96
C ALA A 56 -3.41 -2.85 11.28
N GLN A 57 -4.35 -3.75 11.56
CA GLN A 57 -4.29 -4.63 12.72
C GLN A 57 -3.06 -5.56 12.66
N ALA A 58 -2.78 -6.17 11.50
CA ALA A 58 -1.60 -7.01 11.32
C ALA A 58 -0.30 -6.22 11.54
N ASN A 59 -0.19 -5.01 10.97
CA ASN A 59 0.95 -4.12 11.18
C ASN A 59 1.15 -3.77 12.67
N GLN A 60 0.07 -3.52 13.39
CA GLN A 60 0.14 -3.20 14.81
C GLN A 60 0.52 -4.42 15.65
N ALA A 61 -0.04 -5.61 15.36
CA ALA A 61 0.26 -6.85 16.05
C ALA A 61 1.73 -7.26 15.87
N ASP A 62 2.29 -7.04 14.69
CA ASP A 62 3.64 -7.46 14.37
C ASP A 62 4.71 -6.43 14.73
N ARG A 63 4.33 -5.20 15.11
CA ARG A 63 5.26 -4.09 15.37
C ARG A 63 6.26 -4.36 16.49
N ALA A 64 5.83 -5.07 17.54
CA ALA A 64 6.65 -5.36 18.71
C ALA A 64 7.28 -6.76 18.70
N LYS A 65 7.00 -7.58 17.67
CA LYS A 65 7.51 -8.94 17.60
C LYS A 65 8.98 -8.97 17.21
N GLU A 66 9.71 -9.93 17.77
CA GLU A 66 11.05 -10.28 17.31
C GLU A 66 11.01 -10.79 15.86
N PHE A 67 11.96 -10.34 15.04
CA PHE A 67 11.90 -10.56 13.59
C PHE A 67 11.97 -12.04 13.21
N GLY A 68 12.82 -12.82 13.88
CA GLY A 68 12.92 -14.27 13.66
C GLY A 68 11.65 -15.03 14.09
N ALA A 69 10.98 -14.60 15.16
CA ALA A 69 9.71 -15.19 15.59
C ALA A 69 8.59 -14.86 14.58
N LEU A 70 8.54 -13.61 14.11
CA LEU A 70 7.62 -13.19 13.06
C LEU A 70 7.82 -13.98 11.76
N ALA A 71 9.07 -14.27 11.37
CA ALA A 71 9.37 -15.10 10.20
C ALA A 71 8.81 -16.53 10.35
N GLN A 72 8.91 -17.11 11.54
CA GLN A 72 8.35 -18.44 11.83
C GLN A 72 6.81 -18.43 11.75
N GLU A 73 6.16 -17.42 12.33
CA GLU A 73 4.71 -17.25 12.24
C GLU A 73 4.26 -17.05 10.79
N THR A 74 5.00 -16.25 10.02
CA THR A 74 4.72 -15.99 8.61
C THR A 74 4.83 -17.26 7.77
N ARG A 75 5.88 -18.06 7.99
CA ARG A 75 6.02 -19.38 7.34
C ARG A 75 4.84 -20.28 7.67
N ALA A 76 4.47 -20.38 8.95
CA ALA A 76 3.33 -21.19 9.38
C ALA A 76 2.00 -20.71 8.77
N ALA A 77 1.83 -19.40 8.55
CA ALA A 77 0.67 -18.85 7.87
C ALA A 77 0.63 -19.26 6.39
N LEU A 78 1.76 -19.21 5.69
CA LEU A 78 1.87 -19.69 4.29
C LEU A 78 1.64 -21.20 4.19
N ASP A 79 2.20 -22.00 5.11
CA ASP A 79 1.97 -23.45 5.14
C ASP A 79 0.48 -23.80 5.28
N LYS A 80 -0.27 -23.06 6.11
CA LYS A 80 -1.73 -23.21 6.22
C LYS A 80 -2.45 -22.87 4.92
N GLN A 81 -1.99 -21.85 4.18
CA GLN A 81 -2.56 -21.52 2.87
C GLN A 81 -2.37 -22.68 1.88
N TYR A 82 -1.16 -23.25 1.81
CA TYR A 82 -0.88 -24.39 0.94
C TYR A 82 -1.66 -25.64 1.34
N ALA A 83 -1.78 -25.92 2.64
CA ALA A 83 -2.59 -27.02 3.16
C ALA A 83 -4.09 -26.88 2.82
N SER A 84 -4.58 -25.64 2.65
CA SER A 84 -5.94 -25.36 2.20
C SER A 84 -6.13 -25.49 0.67
N GLY A 85 -5.10 -25.91 -0.06
CA GLY A 85 -5.15 -26.14 -1.51
C GLY A 85 -4.81 -24.91 -2.35
N LYS A 86 -4.36 -23.80 -1.74
CA LYS A 86 -3.86 -22.66 -2.51
C LYS A 86 -2.54 -23.02 -3.18
N LYS A 87 -2.38 -22.64 -4.45
CA LYS A 87 -1.15 -22.88 -5.22
C LYS A 87 -0.15 -21.72 -5.08
N ASP A 88 -0.66 -20.51 -4.88
CA ASP A 88 0.13 -19.30 -4.77
C ASP A 88 0.05 -18.72 -3.35
N ALA A 89 1.14 -18.08 -2.91
CA ALA A 89 1.19 -17.38 -1.63
C ALA A 89 0.31 -16.12 -1.65
N GLU A 90 -0.73 -16.09 -0.80
CA GLU A 90 -1.52 -14.88 -0.59
C GLU A 90 -0.85 -13.99 0.44
N VAL A 91 -0.09 -13.01 -0.06
CA VAL A 91 0.73 -12.10 0.75
C VAL A 91 0.04 -10.74 1.04
N ASN A 92 -1.10 -10.47 0.39
CA ASN A 92 -1.81 -9.19 0.47
C ASN A 92 -2.36 -8.85 1.87
N ALA A 93 -2.60 -9.85 2.72
CA ALA A 93 -3.09 -9.68 4.09
C ALA A 93 -1.95 -9.60 5.12
N LEU A 94 -0.71 -9.90 4.70
CA LEU A 94 0.45 -9.88 5.60
C LEU A 94 0.85 -8.44 5.94
N SER A 95 1.32 -8.24 7.18
CA SER A 95 1.90 -6.98 7.61
C SER A 95 3.16 -6.64 6.79
N GLY A 96 3.55 -5.37 6.76
CA GLY A 96 4.76 -4.96 6.06
C GLY A 96 6.03 -5.61 6.63
N ARG A 97 6.11 -5.80 7.95
CA ARG A 97 7.21 -6.54 8.61
C ARG A 97 7.21 -8.03 8.24
N ALA A 98 6.04 -8.66 8.17
CA ALA A 98 5.94 -10.06 7.73
C ALA A 98 6.40 -10.22 6.28
N LEU A 99 6.00 -9.30 5.39
CA LEU A 99 6.51 -9.25 4.01
C LEU A 99 8.03 -9.07 3.96
N ALA A 100 8.58 -8.21 4.82
CA ALA A 100 10.03 -8.02 4.90
C ALA A 100 10.75 -9.31 5.34
N SER A 101 10.16 -10.11 6.23
CA SER A 101 10.72 -11.40 6.64
C SER A 101 10.80 -12.40 5.48
N ILE A 102 9.78 -12.41 4.62
CA ILE A 102 9.79 -13.20 3.38
C ILE A 102 10.88 -12.67 2.44
N VAL A 103 10.90 -11.37 2.13
CA VAL A 103 11.81 -10.79 1.12
C VAL A 103 13.28 -10.88 1.52
N LEU A 104 13.59 -10.73 2.80
CA LEU A 104 14.95 -10.91 3.33
C LEU A 104 15.32 -12.38 3.52
N ASN A 105 14.38 -13.28 3.24
CA ASN A 105 14.50 -14.72 3.46
C ASN A 105 14.99 -15.05 4.87
N GLU A 106 14.34 -14.45 5.87
CA GLU A 106 14.74 -14.58 7.27
C GLU A 106 14.72 -16.06 7.68
N GLY A 107 15.87 -16.57 8.10
CA GLY A 107 16.05 -17.98 8.45
C GLY A 107 16.09 -18.96 7.27
N GLY A 108 16.11 -18.50 6.01
CA GLY A 108 16.30 -19.33 4.83
C GLY A 108 15.10 -20.21 4.46
N LYS A 109 13.88 -19.84 4.89
CA LYS A 109 12.69 -20.71 4.82
C LYS A 109 11.71 -20.35 3.69
N PHE A 110 11.98 -19.31 2.91
CA PHE A 110 11.05 -18.80 1.90
C PHE A 110 11.53 -19.09 0.49
N SER A 111 10.62 -19.52 -0.37
CA SER A 111 10.92 -19.81 -1.77
C SER A 111 11.22 -18.51 -2.54
N HIS A 112 11.86 -18.63 -3.71
CA HIS A 112 12.11 -17.48 -4.58
C HIS A 112 10.79 -16.85 -5.08
N GLU A 113 9.75 -17.65 -5.31
CA GLU A 113 8.43 -17.18 -5.73
C GLU A 113 7.74 -16.37 -4.63
N GLU A 114 7.80 -16.85 -3.38
CA GLU A 114 7.28 -16.13 -2.21
C GLU A 114 8.00 -14.79 -2.02
N GLN A 115 9.33 -14.78 -2.16
CA GLN A 115 10.15 -13.57 -2.12
C GLN A 115 9.74 -12.57 -3.22
N ALA A 116 9.50 -13.05 -4.44
CA ALA A 116 9.07 -12.21 -5.55
C ALA A 116 7.67 -11.62 -5.32
N ALA A 117 6.72 -12.45 -4.87
CA ALA A 117 5.36 -12.03 -4.55
C ALA A 117 5.36 -10.98 -3.43
N ALA A 118 6.08 -11.23 -2.33
CA ALA A 118 6.18 -10.31 -1.21
C ALA A 118 6.83 -8.97 -1.62
N ARG A 119 7.90 -9.01 -2.43
CA ARG A 119 8.56 -7.80 -2.94
C ARG A 119 7.63 -6.99 -3.85
N SER A 120 6.87 -7.67 -4.71
CA SER A 120 5.87 -7.03 -5.57
C SER A 120 4.81 -6.32 -4.75
N GLU A 121 4.26 -6.98 -3.73
CA GLU A 121 3.25 -6.41 -2.83
C GLU A 121 3.80 -5.21 -2.06
N MET A 122 5.02 -5.28 -1.51
CA MET A 122 5.64 -4.14 -0.83
C MET A 122 5.81 -2.92 -1.75
N LYS A 123 6.25 -3.14 -3.00
CA LYS A 123 6.38 -2.07 -3.99
C LYS A 123 5.03 -1.50 -4.41
N ALA A 124 4.02 -2.36 -4.57
CA ALA A 124 2.66 -1.92 -4.90
C ALA A 124 2.09 -1.03 -3.81
N ARG A 125 2.21 -1.44 -2.54
CA ARG A 125 1.77 -0.65 -1.38
C ARG A 125 2.52 0.68 -1.27
N GLU A 126 3.82 0.67 -1.50
CA GLU A 126 4.62 1.90 -1.45
C GLU A 126 4.20 2.88 -2.55
N ARG A 127 4.00 2.38 -3.78
CA ARG A 127 3.47 3.21 -4.88
C ARG A 127 2.08 3.77 -4.54
N ASP A 128 1.20 2.97 -3.95
CA ASP A 128 -0.15 3.44 -3.58
C ASP A 128 -0.07 4.57 -2.53
N VAL A 129 0.82 4.47 -1.55
CA VAL A 129 1.07 5.55 -0.56
C VAL A 129 1.59 6.81 -1.27
N LEU A 130 2.61 6.70 -2.10
CA LEU A 130 3.22 7.85 -2.77
C LEU A 130 2.29 8.52 -3.78
N THR A 131 1.51 7.74 -4.54
CA THR A 131 0.54 8.27 -5.50
C THR A 131 -0.63 8.96 -4.80
N SER A 132 -1.08 8.45 -3.65
CA SER A 132 -2.09 9.14 -2.84
C SER A 132 -1.62 10.52 -2.38
N ALA A 133 -0.33 10.67 -2.05
CA ALA A 133 0.28 11.93 -1.65
C ALA A 133 0.45 12.93 -2.82
N LEU A 134 0.50 12.44 -4.07
CA LEU A 134 0.66 13.26 -5.27
C LEU A 134 -0.64 13.58 -6.02
N SER A 135 -1.76 12.97 -5.63
CA SER A 135 -3.03 13.05 -6.35
C SER A 135 -3.60 14.49 -6.48
N SER A 136 -3.14 15.43 -5.65
CA SER A 136 -3.58 16.83 -5.64
C SER A 136 -2.83 17.77 -6.62
N GLY A 137 -1.91 17.25 -7.44
CA GLY A 137 -1.12 18.03 -8.41
C GLY A 137 0.13 18.70 -7.81
N MET A 138 1.16 18.95 -8.64
CA MET A 138 2.45 19.46 -8.17
C MET A 138 2.42 20.99 -7.95
N SER A 139 2.53 21.41 -6.69
CA SER A 139 2.78 22.79 -6.26
C SER A 139 3.85 22.82 -5.18
N VAL A 140 4.40 23.99 -4.82
CA VAL A 140 5.36 24.11 -3.69
C VAL A 140 4.72 23.63 -2.38
N ALA A 141 3.44 23.96 -2.15
CA ALA A 141 2.70 23.48 -0.99
C ALA A 141 2.50 21.95 -1.04
N THR A 142 2.21 21.39 -2.22
CA THR A 142 2.11 19.93 -2.39
C THR A 142 3.46 19.26 -2.15
N LEU A 143 4.58 19.87 -2.57
CA LEU A 143 5.92 19.35 -2.35
C LEU A 143 6.27 19.27 -0.85
N ALA A 144 5.90 20.30 -0.08
CA ALA A 144 6.07 20.28 1.36
C ALA A 144 5.20 19.19 2.03
N SER A 145 3.94 19.07 1.61
CA SER A 145 3.05 18.01 2.10
C SER A 145 3.56 16.60 1.76
N TYR A 146 4.08 16.41 0.54
CA TYR A 146 4.69 15.16 0.11
C TYR A 146 5.93 14.82 0.94
N GLY A 147 6.82 15.80 1.18
CA GLY A 147 7.97 15.64 2.05
C GLY A 147 7.58 15.18 3.46
N LYS A 148 6.52 15.77 4.03
CA LYS A 148 5.98 15.36 5.34
C LYS A 148 5.45 13.93 5.31
N THR A 149 4.63 13.57 4.32
CA THR A 149 4.09 12.21 4.19
C THR A 149 5.20 11.17 3.98
N LEU A 150 6.23 11.49 3.19
CA LEU A 150 7.38 10.60 2.99
C LEU A 150 8.17 10.39 4.28
N ALA A 151 8.36 11.45 5.07
CA ALA A 151 9.00 11.39 6.38
C ALA A 151 8.19 10.53 7.37
N GLU A 152 6.88 10.74 7.45
CA GLU A 152 5.98 9.94 8.29
C GLU A 152 5.96 8.46 7.88
N ASN A 153 5.93 8.18 6.58
CA ASN A 153 6.00 6.82 6.06
C ASN A 153 7.34 6.16 6.36
N TYR A 154 8.46 6.89 6.25
CA TYR A 154 9.76 6.39 6.71
C TYR A 154 9.73 6.03 8.20
N ASP A 155 9.23 6.94 9.04
CA ASP A 155 9.22 6.77 10.49
C ASP A 155 8.29 5.62 10.93
N ALA A 156 7.19 5.40 10.21
CA ALA A 156 6.23 4.32 10.47
C ALA A 156 6.75 2.91 10.11
N LYS A 157 7.67 2.79 9.15
CA LYS A 157 8.24 1.50 8.71
C LYS A 157 9.29 0.98 9.68
N SER A 158 9.34 -0.35 9.81
CA SER A 158 10.40 -1.01 10.58
C SER A 158 11.77 -0.94 9.87
N PRO A 159 12.89 -1.21 10.58
CA PRO A 159 14.21 -1.29 9.97
C PRO A 159 14.29 -2.32 8.82
N GLU A 160 13.61 -3.44 8.95
CA GLU A 160 13.61 -4.51 7.94
C GLU A 160 12.82 -4.09 6.70
N GLU A 161 11.66 -3.46 6.88
CA GLU A 161 10.89 -2.88 5.78
C GLU A 161 11.66 -1.80 5.03
N ARG A 162 12.35 -0.93 5.77
CA ARG A 162 13.21 0.11 5.17
C ARG A 162 14.34 -0.51 4.36
N ARG A 163 14.99 -1.57 4.86
CA ARG A 163 16.04 -2.28 4.14
C ARG A 163 15.54 -2.84 2.81
N VAL A 164 14.35 -3.44 2.79
CA VAL A 164 13.76 -3.99 1.56
C VAL A 164 13.43 -2.90 0.53
N LEU A 165 12.93 -1.75 0.99
CA LEU A 165 12.56 -0.62 0.13
C LEU A 165 13.74 0.31 -0.22
N GLY A 166 14.93 0.06 0.33
CA GLY A 166 16.09 0.94 0.13
C GLY A 166 15.95 2.29 0.85
N TYR A 167 15.13 2.36 1.90
CA TYR A 167 14.94 3.56 2.69
C TYR A 167 16.13 3.73 3.63
N THR A 168 16.85 4.83 3.44
CA THR A 168 18.05 5.16 4.21
C THR A 168 17.79 6.40 5.07
N PRO A 169 18.66 6.71 6.05
CA PRO A 169 18.59 7.99 6.76
C PRO A 169 18.63 9.20 5.81
N GLN A 170 19.28 9.07 4.65
CA GLN A 170 19.26 10.11 3.61
C GLN A 170 17.88 10.29 2.98
N THR A 171 17.10 9.21 2.80
CA THR A 171 15.70 9.30 2.37
C THR A 171 14.89 10.16 3.34
N ARG A 172 15.06 9.96 4.65
CA ARG A 172 14.38 10.72 5.70
C ARG A 172 14.81 12.19 5.73
N LEU A 173 16.10 12.45 5.55
CA LEU A 173 16.67 13.80 5.51
C LEU A 173 16.18 14.58 4.28
N ASN A 174 16.16 13.95 3.11
CA ASN A 174 15.63 14.55 1.89
C ASN A 174 14.13 14.85 2.04
N ALA A 175 13.35 13.94 2.63
CA ALA A 175 11.95 14.18 2.93
C ALA A 175 11.73 15.41 3.85
N ALA A 176 12.58 15.58 4.88
CA ALA A 176 12.54 16.74 5.75
C ALA A 176 12.85 18.06 5.02
N ARG A 177 13.85 18.06 4.13
CA ARG A 177 14.19 19.24 3.31
C ARG A 177 13.07 19.64 2.36
N MET A 178 12.40 18.65 1.76
CA MET A 178 11.22 18.90 0.93
C MET A 178 10.08 19.50 1.75
N ALA A 179 9.87 18.98 2.98
CA ALA A 179 8.87 19.51 3.91
C ALA A 179 9.14 20.97 4.34
N SER A 180 10.41 21.39 4.40
CA SER A 180 10.81 22.75 4.79
C SER A 180 10.99 23.72 3.61
N THR A 181 10.75 23.28 2.36
CA THR A 181 11.01 24.11 1.15
C THR A 181 10.12 25.35 1.08
N SER A 182 8.98 25.38 1.76
CA SER A 182 8.13 26.58 1.90
C SER A 182 8.75 27.67 2.78
N SER A 183 9.70 27.31 3.65
CA SER A 183 10.27 28.19 4.68
C SER A 183 11.49 28.97 4.20
N THR A 184 12.25 28.41 3.24
CA THR A 184 13.40 29.08 2.63
C THR A 184 12.92 29.89 1.43
N SER A 185 12.15 30.95 1.70
CA SER A 185 11.86 31.93 0.65
C SER A 185 13.18 32.55 0.20
N LEU A 186 13.38 32.65 -1.12
CA LEU A 186 14.53 33.30 -1.77
C LEU A 186 14.83 34.73 -1.24
N PHE A 187 13.89 35.35 -0.55
CA PHE A 187 14.00 36.66 0.08
C PHE A 187 14.83 36.66 1.37
N ASP A 188 15.02 35.52 2.05
CA ASP A 188 15.84 35.41 3.28
C ASP A 188 17.33 35.22 2.97
N GLN A 189 17.69 35.14 1.69
CA GLN A 189 19.06 34.93 1.20
C GLN A 189 19.67 36.19 0.54
N LEU A 190 19.02 37.34 0.68
CA LEU A 190 19.40 38.63 0.05
C LEU A 190 19.68 39.77 1.04
N ASP A 191 19.76 39.51 2.35
CA ASP A 191 20.33 40.42 3.37
C ASP A 191 21.71 39.91 3.82
#